data_AF-A0A7S8HCC7-F1
#
_entry.id   AF-A0A7S8HCC7-F1
#
_cell.length_a   1.000
_cell.length_b   1.000
_cell.length_c   1.000
_cell.angle_alpha   90.00
_cell.angle_beta   90.00
_cell.angle_gamma   90.00
#
_symmetry.space_group_name_H-M   'P 1'
#
loop_
_entity.id
_entity.type
_entity.pdbx_description
1 polymer ?
#
loop_
_entity_poly.entity_id
_entity_poly.type
_entity_poly.pdbx_seq_one_letter_code
_entity_poly.pdbx_strand_id
1 'polypeptide(L)'
;MIIIGRSLVLSAPAGSPSRGNPVIGWHNLVTASTVTADTTEPGYPARNLANPSTTPLQSWQAADTTAQALTASLSHVGDIDYVGLAGHNLGAAGIPVTILGSADNGVTWSVLVEQTVLPDNTPALFWFEPQSLTDVQVALGTGAEPARIAVMYIGKLLVMERAMPAGLGFTATPYGRVSETVNGRSESGDFLGRIVVNQRVESAVDFYMSRAFFREQFDPFLKAAVERPFFFAWAPTSYPRETGFVWLTNDPQPIYSFGSRLERLHLEYTGIVS
;
A
#
# COMPACT_ATOMS: atom_id res chain seq x y z
N MET A 1 11.95 16.68 47.97
CA MET A 1 12.12 15.83 46.78
C MET A 1 10.80 15.78 46.04
N ILE A 2 10.65 16.61 45.01
CA ILE A 2 9.45 16.61 44.15
C ILE A 2 9.80 15.72 42.96
N ILE A 3 9.12 14.59 42.85
CA ILE A 3 9.11 13.75 41.65
C ILE A 3 7.97 14.28 40.78
N ILE A 4 8.29 14.86 39.62
CA ILE A 4 7.29 15.16 38.59
C ILE A 4 7.17 13.93 37.70
N GLY A 5 6.01 13.27 37.78
CA GLY A 5 5.67 12.09 37.00
C GLY A 5 5.37 12.42 35.54
N ARG A 6 6.00 11.63 34.66
CA ARG A 6 5.55 11.08 33.37
C ARG A 6 4.70 11.96 32.44
N SER A 7 5.36 12.37 31.36
CA SER A 7 4.84 12.55 29.99
C SER A 7 3.52 13.34 29.86
N LEU A 8 3.67 14.66 29.75
CA LEU A 8 2.68 15.48 29.09
C LEU A 8 2.68 15.12 27.59
N VAL A 9 1.78 14.24 27.16
CA VAL A 9 1.49 14.08 25.73
C VAL A 9 0.70 15.32 25.32
N LEU A 10 1.40 16.29 24.71
CA LEU A 10 0.75 17.37 24.00
C LEU A 10 -0.13 16.75 22.91
N SER A 11 -1.45 16.80 23.08
CA SER A 11 -2.38 16.49 22.01
C SER A 11 -2.03 17.39 20.83
N ALA A 12 -1.63 16.79 19.71
CA ALA A 12 -1.36 17.53 18.49
C ALA A 12 -2.60 18.38 18.12
N PRO A 13 -2.41 19.62 17.62
CA PRO A 13 -3.53 20.45 17.24
C PRO A 13 -4.44 19.72 16.24
N ALA A 14 -5.74 19.95 16.33
CA ALA A 14 -6.71 19.34 15.41
C ALA A 14 -6.31 19.66 13.96
N GLY A 15 -5.95 18.63 13.19
CA GLY A 15 -5.42 18.77 11.82
C GLY A 15 -3.92 18.49 11.66
N SER A 16 -3.19 18.10 12.70
CA SER A 16 -1.87 17.49 12.52
C SER A 16 -2.02 16.04 12.04
N PRO A 17 -1.30 15.62 10.98
CA PRO A 17 -1.33 14.25 10.51
C PRO A 17 -0.89 13.31 11.63
N SER A 18 -1.76 12.37 12.00
CA SER A 18 -1.49 11.34 12.98
C SER A 18 -1.25 10.00 12.27
N ARG A 19 -0.62 9.04 12.95
CA ARG A 19 -0.48 7.67 12.42
C ARG A 19 -1.84 6.96 12.19
N GLY A 20 -2.94 7.52 12.67
CA GLY A 20 -4.30 7.02 12.40
C GLY A 20 -4.96 7.61 11.16
N ASN A 21 -4.36 8.61 10.51
CA ASN A 21 -4.95 9.24 9.32
C ASN A 21 -4.81 8.34 8.10
N PRO A 22 -5.69 8.49 7.09
CA PRO A 22 -5.50 7.85 5.80
C PRO A 22 -4.15 8.19 5.19
N VAL A 23 -3.56 7.20 4.51
CA VAL A 23 -2.28 7.34 3.83
C VAL A 23 -2.37 6.84 2.40
N ILE A 24 -1.63 7.50 1.51
CA ILE A 24 -1.52 7.16 0.10
C ILE A 24 -0.04 6.92 -0.23
N GLY A 25 0.29 5.71 -0.62
CA GLY A 25 1.61 5.30 -1.13
C GLY A 25 1.65 5.39 -2.65
N TRP A 26 1.95 6.59 -3.16
CA TRP A 26 2.06 6.86 -4.60
C TRP A 26 3.49 7.21 -5.03
N HIS A 27 4.28 7.83 -4.14
CA HIS A 27 5.66 8.17 -4.42
C HIS A 27 6.51 6.90 -4.42
N ASN A 28 7.03 6.52 -5.58
CA ASN A 28 7.82 5.32 -5.75
C ASN A 28 9.20 5.64 -6.32
N LEU A 29 10.24 5.24 -5.60
CA LEU A 29 11.65 5.33 -5.96
C LEU A 29 12.18 4.04 -6.60
N VAL A 30 11.40 2.95 -6.56
CA VAL A 30 11.77 1.68 -7.17
C VAL A 30 11.66 1.77 -8.69
N THR A 31 12.77 1.49 -9.36
CA THR A 31 12.88 1.38 -10.82
C THR A 31 13.50 0.04 -11.20
N ALA A 32 13.40 -0.34 -12.47
CA ALA A 32 13.96 -1.59 -12.98
C ALA A 32 15.48 -1.73 -12.74
N SER A 33 16.19 -0.60 -12.57
CA SER A 33 17.64 -0.56 -12.33
C SER A 33 18.03 -0.47 -10.86
N THR A 34 17.10 -0.10 -9.96
CA THR A 34 17.42 0.08 -8.54
C THR A 34 17.16 -1.18 -7.72
N VAL A 35 16.39 -2.14 -8.25
CA VAL A 35 15.98 -3.33 -7.51
C VAL A 35 16.78 -4.58 -7.90
N THR A 36 17.21 -5.33 -6.90
CA THR A 36 17.89 -6.62 -7.01
C THR A 36 17.26 -7.65 -6.08
N ALA A 37 17.51 -8.92 -6.36
CA ALA A 37 17.08 -10.05 -5.54
C ALA A 37 18.24 -11.05 -5.43
N ASP A 38 18.31 -11.78 -4.31
CA ASP A 38 19.33 -12.83 -4.11
C ASP A 38 19.20 -13.93 -5.18
N THR A 39 17.98 -14.41 -5.40
CA THR A 39 17.68 -15.39 -6.44
C THR A 39 16.50 -14.94 -7.30
N THR A 40 16.43 -15.52 -8.50
CA THR A 40 15.34 -15.29 -9.44
C THR A 40 15.08 -16.54 -10.25
N GLU A 41 13.82 -16.93 -10.33
CA GLU A 41 13.37 -17.95 -11.28
C GLU A 41 13.49 -17.40 -12.71
N PRO A 42 14.01 -18.18 -13.69
CA PRO A 42 14.05 -17.77 -15.08
C PRO A 42 12.68 -17.28 -15.60
N GLY A 43 12.65 -16.06 -16.13
CA GLY A 43 11.42 -15.41 -16.61
C GLY A 43 10.73 -14.52 -15.58
N TYR A 44 11.14 -14.55 -14.31
CA TYR A 44 10.59 -13.75 -13.21
C TYR A 44 11.66 -12.86 -12.54
N PRO A 45 12.36 -11.98 -13.29
CA PRO A 45 13.48 -11.18 -12.78
C PRO A 45 13.04 -10.11 -11.78
N ALA A 46 13.94 -9.71 -10.87
CA ALA A 46 13.70 -8.68 -9.86
C ALA A 46 13.18 -7.34 -10.42
N ARG A 47 13.63 -6.96 -11.63
CA ARG A 47 13.17 -5.73 -12.33
C ARG A 47 11.65 -5.65 -12.52
N ASN A 48 10.97 -6.79 -12.51
CA ASN A 48 9.53 -6.86 -12.63
C ASN A 48 8.82 -6.15 -11.47
N LEU A 49 9.44 -6.08 -10.28
CA LEU A 49 8.89 -5.40 -9.10
C LEU A 49 8.63 -3.90 -9.31
N ALA A 50 9.31 -3.28 -10.29
CA ALA A 50 9.14 -1.87 -10.63
C ALA A 50 7.96 -1.60 -11.59
N ASN A 51 7.36 -2.65 -12.15
CA ASN A 51 6.19 -2.55 -13.01
C ASN A 51 4.92 -2.49 -12.15
N PRO A 52 3.91 -1.65 -12.47
CA PRO A 52 2.61 -1.68 -11.78
C PRO A 52 1.75 -2.93 -12.07
N SER A 53 2.14 -3.80 -13.01
CA SER A 53 1.37 -5.00 -13.35
C SER A 53 1.36 -6.02 -12.22
N THR A 54 0.16 -6.46 -11.84
CA THR A 54 -0.05 -7.50 -10.81
C THR A 54 -0.25 -8.89 -11.40
N THR A 55 -0.10 -9.03 -12.73
CA THR A 55 -0.21 -10.32 -13.42
C THR A 55 0.92 -11.24 -12.97
N PRO A 56 0.66 -12.53 -12.68
CA PRO A 56 1.70 -13.46 -12.22
C PRO A 56 2.93 -13.53 -13.13
N LEU A 57 2.74 -13.50 -14.46
CA LEU A 57 3.81 -13.53 -15.46
C LEU A 57 4.69 -12.27 -15.49
N GLN A 58 4.29 -11.22 -14.78
CA GLN A 58 5.02 -9.95 -14.65
C GLN A 58 5.51 -9.74 -13.21
N SER A 59 5.58 -10.81 -12.41
CA SER A 59 6.09 -10.76 -11.04
C SER A 59 7.56 -11.14 -10.95
N TRP A 60 8.20 -10.81 -9.83
CA TRP A 60 9.41 -11.49 -9.40
C TRP A 60 9.04 -12.77 -8.65
N GLN A 61 9.85 -13.81 -8.81
CA GLN A 61 9.76 -15.06 -8.07
C GLN A 61 11.15 -15.54 -7.69
N ALA A 62 11.31 -15.98 -6.44
CA ALA A 62 12.52 -16.65 -5.96
C ALA A 62 12.75 -17.99 -6.68
N ALA A 63 14.00 -18.41 -6.83
CA ALA A 63 14.34 -19.69 -7.46
C ALA A 63 14.02 -20.90 -6.55
N ASP A 64 13.90 -20.67 -5.24
CA ASP A 64 13.64 -21.70 -4.24
C ASP A 64 12.92 -21.12 -3.00
N THR A 65 12.78 -21.95 -1.96
CA THR A 65 12.08 -21.62 -0.71
C THR A 65 13.02 -21.11 0.40
N THR A 66 14.29 -20.87 0.09
CA THR A 66 15.25 -20.32 1.07
C THR A 66 14.95 -18.86 1.34
N ALA A 67 15.48 -18.32 2.44
CA ALA A 67 15.31 -16.91 2.76
C ALA A 67 15.88 -16.03 1.63
N GLN A 68 15.19 -14.94 1.33
CA GLN A 68 15.54 -14.03 0.23
C GLN A 68 15.59 -12.59 0.72
N ALA A 69 16.49 -11.81 0.15
CA ALA A 69 16.48 -10.36 0.25
C ALA A 69 16.13 -9.73 -1.10
N LEU A 70 15.14 -8.84 -1.09
CA LEU A 70 14.90 -7.88 -2.17
C LEU A 70 15.49 -6.55 -1.77
N THR A 71 16.51 -6.07 -2.48
CA THR A 71 17.21 -4.84 -2.14
C THR A 71 16.93 -3.76 -3.18
N ALA A 72 16.57 -2.57 -2.73
CA ALA A 72 16.40 -1.39 -3.55
C ALA A 72 17.45 -0.34 -3.19
N SER A 73 18.37 -0.04 -4.11
CA SER A 73 19.38 1.01 -3.97
C SER A 73 18.89 2.31 -4.58
N LEU A 74 18.44 3.24 -3.74
CA LEU A 74 17.54 4.34 -4.13
C LEU A 74 18.27 5.62 -4.53
N SER A 75 19.50 5.84 -4.06
CA SER A 75 20.28 7.07 -4.31
C SER A 75 19.45 8.36 -4.15
N HIS A 76 18.51 8.36 -3.19
CA HIS A 76 17.56 9.44 -2.97
C HIS A 76 17.99 10.32 -1.80
N VAL A 77 17.88 11.64 -1.98
CA VAL A 77 18.09 12.61 -0.91
C VAL A 77 16.72 13.11 -0.46
N GLY A 78 16.21 12.50 0.62
CA GLY A 78 14.89 12.80 1.16
C GLY A 78 14.39 11.69 2.08
N ASP A 79 13.28 11.97 2.77
CA ASP A 79 12.70 11.02 3.70
C ASP A 79 11.97 9.89 2.99
N ILE A 80 12.20 8.68 3.46
CA ILE A 80 11.47 7.47 3.10
C ILE A 80 10.79 6.96 4.37
N ASP A 81 9.54 6.53 4.26
CA ASP A 81 8.76 6.05 5.40
C ASP A 81 7.86 4.86 5.10
N TYR A 82 7.87 4.31 3.87
CA TYR A 82 7.08 3.12 3.59
C TYR A 82 7.66 2.15 2.56
N VAL A 83 7.21 0.90 2.69
CA VAL A 83 7.28 -0.14 1.66
C VAL A 83 5.87 -0.67 1.41
N GLY A 84 5.42 -0.68 0.14
CA GLY A 84 4.17 -1.30 -0.29
C GLY A 84 4.43 -2.53 -1.15
N LEU A 85 3.73 -3.63 -0.90
CA LEU A 85 3.82 -4.88 -1.66
C LEU A 85 2.44 -5.30 -2.20
N ALA A 86 2.36 -5.70 -3.47
CA ALA A 86 1.12 -6.22 -4.06
C ALA A 86 1.36 -7.41 -4.98
N GLY A 87 0.31 -8.21 -5.20
CA GLY A 87 0.33 -9.40 -6.06
C GLY A 87 1.23 -10.51 -5.54
N HIS A 88 1.32 -10.66 -4.21
CA HIS A 88 2.25 -11.57 -3.57
C HIS A 88 1.60 -12.86 -3.08
N ASN A 89 2.41 -13.89 -2.77
CA ASN A 89 1.93 -15.15 -2.15
C ASN A 89 2.34 -15.31 -0.67
N LEU A 90 2.93 -14.26 -0.07
CA LEU A 90 3.62 -14.35 1.22
C LEU A 90 2.74 -14.87 2.36
N GLY A 91 1.48 -14.44 2.45
CA GLY A 91 0.58 -14.90 3.51
C GLY A 91 0.17 -16.37 3.34
N ALA A 92 -0.21 -16.77 2.12
CA ALA A 92 -0.55 -18.16 1.84
C ALA A 92 0.65 -19.12 2.00
N ALA A 93 1.86 -18.66 1.65
CA ALA A 93 3.10 -19.43 1.79
C ALA A 93 3.70 -19.38 3.21
N GLY A 94 3.13 -18.57 4.12
CA GLY A 94 3.63 -18.40 5.49
C GLY A 94 5.02 -17.75 5.57
N ILE A 95 5.38 -16.91 4.60
CA ILE A 95 6.69 -16.27 4.52
C ILE A 95 6.71 -15.03 5.41
N PRO A 96 7.55 -14.99 6.46
CA PRO A 96 7.67 -13.79 7.29
C PRO A 96 8.44 -12.70 6.53
N VAL A 97 8.04 -11.45 6.77
CA VAL A 97 8.59 -10.26 6.13
C VAL A 97 9.19 -9.35 7.20
N THR A 98 10.40 -8.86 6.96
CA THR A 98 11.08 -7.83 7.77
C THR A 98 11.53 -6.71 6.85
N ILE A 99 11.36 -5.46 7.26
CA ILE A 99 11.85 -4.30 6.48
C ILE A 99 13.11 -3.76 7.14
N LEU A 100 14.19 -3.71 6.38
CA LEU A 100 15.48 -3.20 6.80
C LEU A 100 15.83 -1.95 5.99
N GLY A 101 16.55 -1.02 6.63
CA GLY A 101 17.03 0.20 6.01
C GLY A 101 18.51 0.44 6.30
N SER A 102 19.21 0.97 5.31
CA SER A 102 20.58 1.44 5.41
C SER A 102 20.67 2.91 5.01
N ALA A 103 21.46 3.66 5.76
CA ALA A 103 21.81 5.06 5.47
C ALA A 103 23.26 5.21 4.96
N ASP A 104 23.97 4.11 4.80
CA ASP A 104 25.41 4.05 4.51
C ASP A 104 25.75 3.14 3.33
N ASN A 105 24.89 3.13 2.30
CA ASN A 105 25.05 2.37 1.06
C ASN A 105 25.11 0.85 1.26
N GLY A 106 24.25 0.32 2.14
CA GLY A 106 24.09 -1.11 2.39
C GLY A 106 25.17 -1.72 3.31
N VAL A 107 25.96 -0.89 4.01
CA VAL A 107 27.02 -1.37 4.92
C VAL A 107 26.43 -1.78 6.27
N THR A 108 25.56 -0.97 6.85
CA THR A 108 24.82 -1.29 8.08
C THR A 108 23.32 -1.28 7.82
N TRP A 109 22.64 -2.29 8.38
CA TRP A 109 21.22 -2.49 8.25
C TRP A 109 20.54 -2.37 9.60
N SER A 110 19.54 -1.50 9.68
CA SER A 110 18.68 -1.32 10.85
C SER A 110 17.29 -1.88 10.56
N VAL A 111 16.66 -2.47 11.56
CA VAL A 111 15.27 -2.95 11.44
C VAL A 111 14.33 -1.74 11.48
N LEU A 112 13.61 -1.51 10.38
CA LEU A 112 12.61 -0.45 10.26
C LEU A 112 11.22 -0.94 10.66
N VAL A 113 10.91 -2.18 10.25
CA VAL A 113 9.69 -2.89 10.65
C VAL A 113 10.08 -4.31 11.03
N GLU A 114 9.73 -4.67 12.26
CA GLU A 114 9.95 -5.99 12.83
C GLU A 114 9.30 -7.09 12.01
N GLN A 115 9.82 -8.31 12.18
CA GLN A 115 9.35 -9.48 11.46
C GLN A 115 7.84 -9.70 11.67
N THR A 116 7.09 -9.85 10.58
CA THR A 116 5.65 -10.12 10.61
C THR A 116 5.26 -11.17 9.58
N VAL A 117 4.28 -12.02 9.93
CA VAL A 117 3.67 -12.96 9.00
C VAL A 117 2.35 -12.37 8.53
N LEU A 118 2.21 -12.20 7.22
CA LEU A 118 0.97 -11.70 6.64
C LEU A 118 -0.11 -12.79 6.73
N PRO A 119 -1.37 -12.42 7.04
CA PRO A 119 -2.45 -13.41 7.19
C PRO A 119 -2.96 -13.94 5.84
N ASP A 120 -2.78 -13.17 4.77
CA ASP A 120 -3.29 -13.46 3.44
C ASP A 120 -2.42 -12.77 2.37
N ASN A 121 -2.88 -12.82 1.12
CA ASN A 121 -2.19 -12.28 -0.04
C ASN A 121 -2.63 -10.85 -0.40
N THR A 122 -3.38 -10.18 0.50
CA THR A 122 -3.83 -8.81 0.26
C THR A 122 -2.65 -7.83 0.23
N PRO A 123 -2.75 -6.73 -0.55
CA PRO A 123 -1.71 -5.72 -0.58
C PRO A 123 -1.29 -5.29 0.83
N ALA A 124 0.02 -5.24 1.07
CA ALA A 124 0.58 -4.87 2.36
C ALA A 124 1.28 -3.51 2.26
N LEU A 125 1.14 -2.69 3.31
CA LEU A 125 1.84 -1.43 3.46
C LEU A 125 2.53 -1.40 4.82
N PHE A 126 3.85 -1.28 4.80
CA PHE A 126 4.71 -1.21 5.98
C PHE A 126 5.09 0.25 6.21
N TRP A 127 4.63 0.84 7.31
CA TRP A 127 4.88 2.24 7.66
C TRP A 127 5.85 2.36 8.83
N PHE A 128 7.03 2.96 8.60
CA PHE A 128 8.05 3.21 9.60
C PHE A 128 8.29 4.70 9.80
N GLU A 129 9.18 5.06 10.74
CA GLU A 129 9.51 6.46 11.01
C GLU A 129 10.28 7.08 9.83
N PRO A 130 9.89 8.26 9.33
CA PRO A 130 10.57 8.93 8.24
C PRO A 130 12.05 9.15 8.50
N GLN A 131 12.88 8.72 7.56
CA GLN A 131 14.32 8.93 7.62
C GLN A 131 14.94 8.87 6.22
N SER A 132 16.13 9.46 6.07
CA SER A 132 16.90 9.37 4.84
C SER A 132 17.59 8.01 4.75
N LEU A 133 17.28 7.26 3.70
CA LEU A 133 17.84 5.92 3.44
C LEU A 133 18.48 5.88 2.05
N THR A 134 19.64 5.25 1.93
CA THR A 134 20.28 4.96 0.64
C THR A 134 19.76 3.65 0.07
N ASP A 135 19.47 2.68 0.94
CA ASP A 135 18.99 1.36 0.57
C ASP A 135 17.88 0.90 1.49
N VAL A 136 16.92 0.20 0.89
CA VAL A 136 15.83 -0.46 1.61
C VAL A 136 15.81 -1.91 1.18
N GLN A 137 15.69 -2.81 2.15
CA GLN A 137 15.65 -4.24 1.91
C GLN A 137 14.38 -4.85 2.50
N VAL A 138 13.70 -5.66 1.69
CA VAL A 138 12.62 -6.53 2.12
C VAL A 138 13.23 -7.91 2.33
N ALA A 139 13.47 -8.25 3.60
CA ALA A 139 13.97 -9.56 4.00
C ALA A 139 12.79 -10.53 4.18
N LEU A 140 12.82 -11.61 3.41
CA LEU A 140 11.82 -12.67 3.36
C LEU A 140 12.41 -13.92 4.00
N GLY A 141 11.75 -14.47 5.01
CA GLY A 141 12.15 -15.75 5.59
C GLY A 141 11.79 -16.93 4.68
N THR A 142 12.00 -18.14 5.19
CA THR A 142 11.57 -19.36 4.49
C THR A 142 10.06 -19.53 4.54
N GLY A 143 9.47 -20.16 3.54
CA GLY A 143 8.05 -20.53 3.51
C GLY A 143 7.78 -21.86 2.82
N ALA A 144 6.50 -22.19 2.66
CA ALA A 144 6.06 -23.43 2.02
C ALA A 144 6.24 -23.44 0.50
N GLU A 145 6.27 -22.26 -0.12
CA GLU A 145 6.41 -22.05 -1.57
C GLU A 145 7.46 -20.95 -1.84
N PRO A 146 8.11 -20.93 -3.01
CA PRO A 146 9.00 -19.83 -3.39
C PRO A 146 8.28 -18.48 -3.30
N ALA A 147 8.97 -17.48 -2.76
CA ALA A 147 8.41 -16.14 -2.61
C ALA A 147 8.10 -15.55 -3.99
N ARG A 148 6.91 -14.94 -4.14
CA ARG A 148 6.49 -14.23 -5.34
C ARG A 148 5.88 -12.90 -4.95
N ILE A 149 6.30 -11.82 -5.62
CA ILE A 149 5.79 -10.46 -5.41
C ILE A 149 5.73 -9.78 -6.78
N ALA A 150 4.61 -9.13 -7.09
CA ALA A 150 4.42 -8.48 -8.39
C ALA A 150 4.87 -7.02 -8.38
N VAL A 151 4.49 -6.26 -7.35
CA VAL A 151 4.76 -4.82 -7.28
C VAL A 151 5.40 -4.48 -5.94
N MET A 152 6.44 -3.66 -5.97
CA MET A 152 7.07 -3.08 -4.78
C MET A 152 7.18 -1.56 -4.93
N TYR A 153 6.59 -0.82 -3.99
CA TYR A 153 6.72 0.64 -3.90
C TYR A 153 7.54 1.01 -2.67
N ILE A 154 8.50 1.91 -2.83
CA ILE A 154 9.29 2.45 -1.72
C ILE A 154 9.39 3.96 -1.89
N GLY A 155 9.10 4.73 -0.85
CA GLY A 155 9.20 6.18 -0.91
C GLY A 155 8.61 6.88 0.29
N LYS A 156 7.93 8.00 0.02
CA LYS A 156 7.31 8.86 1.03
C LYS A 156 5.79 8.77 0.96
N LEU A 157 5.12 8.51 2.07
CA LEU A 157 3.67 8.51 2.17
C LEU A 157 3.12 9.93 2.08
N LEU A 158 2.03 10.08 1.33
CA LEU A 158 1.13 11.21 1.49
C LEU A 158 0.17 10.89 2.64
N VAL A 159 0.41 11.53 3.79
CA VAL A 159 -0.46 11.42 4.96
C VAL A 159 -1.52 12.51 4.90
N MET A 160 -2.79 12.13 4.94
CA MET A 160 -3.90 13.09 4.89
C MET A 160 -3.91 13.98 6.14
N GLU A 161 -4.21 15.28 5.99
CA GLU A 161 -4.28 16.21 7.13
C GLU A 161 -5.37 15.86 8.15
N ARG A 162 -6.37 15.08 7.74
CA ARG A 162 -7.53 14.72 8.56
C ARG A 162 -7.81 13.22 8.48
N ALA A 163 -8.26 12.67 9.60
CA ALA A 163 -8.81 11.32 9.65
C ALA A 163 -10.13 11.23 8.88
N MET A 164 -10.57 10.00 8.62
CA MET A 164 -11.88 9.75 8.03
C MET A 164 -12.99 10.40 8.87
N PRO A 165 -13.96 11.11 8.25
CA PRO A 165 -15.04 11.75 8.98
C PRO A 165 -15.87 10.72 9.77
N ALA A 166 -16.04 10.97 11.07
CA ALA A 166 -16.89 10.11 11.89
C ALA A 166 -18.35 10.18 11.41
N GLY A 167 -18.97 9.01 11.20
CA GLY A 167 -20.38 8.90 10.83
C GLY A 167 -20.67 8.83 9.32
N LEU A 168 -19.67 9.05 8.45
CA LEU A 168 -19.78 8.67 7.05
C LEU A 168 -19.39 7.19 6.93
N GLY A 169 -20.28 6.38 6.34
CA GLY A 169 -19.96 4.99 6.05
C GLY A 169 -18.81 4.91 5.05
N PHE A 170 -17.89 3.96 5.26
CA PHE A 170 -16.78 3.68 4.35
C PHE A 170 -16.66 2.17 4.17
N THR A 171 -16.54 1.72 2.93
CA THR A 171 -16.28 0.32 2.60
C THR A 171 -14.78 0.12 2.50
N ALA A 172 -14.18 -0.54 3.48
CA ALA A 172 -12.76 -0.83 3.41
C ALA A 172 -12.41 -1.70 2.20
N THR A 173 -11.27 -1.40 1.58
CA THR A 173 -10.91 -1.91 0.25
C THR A 173 -11.00 -3.43 0.13
N PRO A 174 -10.50 -4.25 1.08
CA PRO A 174 -10.60 -5.71 0.97
C PRO A 174 -12.04 -6.25 0.98
N TYR A 175 -13.00 -5.47 1.50
CA TYR A 175 -14.41 -5.85 1.62
C TYR A 175 -15.29 -5.29 0.51
N GLY A 176 -14.80 -4.39 -0.33
CA GLY A 176 -15.51 -3.82 -1.49
C GLY A 176 -15.64 -4.78 -2.67
N ARG A 177 -15.78 -6.09 -2.45
CA ARG A 177 -15.73 -7.11 -3.51
C ARG A 177 -16.96 -7.05 -4.40
N VAL A 178 -16.73 -6.88 -5.70
CA VAL A 178 -17.74 -6.93 -6.75
C VAL A 178 -17.45 -8.15 -7.64
N SER A 179 -18.42 -9.06 -7.75
CA SER A 179 -18.32 -10.27 -8.57
C SER A 179 -19.36 -10.25 -9.68
N GLU A 180 -18.92 -10.42 -10.93
CA GLU A 180 -19.81 -10.61 -12.07
C GLU A 180 -20.06 -12.10 -12.27
N THR A 181 -21.33 -12.51 -12.27
CA THR A 181 -21.69 -13.93 -12.28
C THR A 181 -22.72 -14.27 -13.34
N VAL A 182 -22.47 -15.34 -14.09
CA VAL A 182 -23.45 -15.94 -15.01
C VAL A 182 -24.05 -17.17 -14.32
N ASN A 183 -25.38 -17.18 -14.21
CA ASN A 183 -26.11 -18.26 -13.56
C ASN A 183 -26.63 -19.25 -14.61
N GLY A 184 -26.31 -20.53 -14.46
CA GLY A 184 -26.99 -21.59 -15.19
C GLY A 184 -28.33 -21.89 -14.51
N ARG A 185 -29.43 -21.80 -15.27
CA ARG A 185 -30.76 -22.24 -14.82
C ARG A 185 -31.25 -23.38 -15.70
N SER A 186 -31.88 -24.39 -15.10
CA SER A 186 -32.61 -25.40 -15.86
C SER A 186 -33.89 -24.80 -16.47
N GLU A 187 -34.48 -25.44 -17.48
CA GLU A 187 -35.80 -25.06 -18.01
C GLU A 187 -36.90 -25.16 -16.94
N SER A 188 -36.67 -25.93 -15.87
CA SER A 188 -37.54 -26.08 -14.70
C SER A 188 -37.27 -25.04 -13.59
N GLY A 189 -36.24 -24.18 -13.74
CA GLY A 189 -35.89 -23.12 -12.80
C GLY A 189 -34.88 -23.50 -11.71
N ASP A 190 -34.31 -24.71 -11.75
CA ASP A 190 -33.35 -25.18 -10.77
C ASP A 190 -31.98 -24.50 -10.94
N PHE A 191 -31.29 -24.30 -9.81
CA PHE A 191 -29.94 -23.75 -9.79
C PHE A 191 -28.93 -24.82 -10.20
N LEU A 192 -28.38 -24.68 -11.41
CA LEU A 192 -27.42 -25.63 -11.98
C LEU A 192 -25.95 -25.27 -11.70
N GLY A 193 -25.71 -24.13 -11.05
CA GLY A 193 -24.38 -23.61 -10.76
C GLY A 193 -24.20 -22.18 -11.23
N ARG A 194 -23.09 -21.59 -10.80
CA ARG A 194 -22.75 -20.20 -11.06
C ARG A 194 -21.28 -20.09 -11.44
N ILE A 195 -21.02 -19.44 -12.56
CA ILE A 195 -19.66 -19.14 -13.02
C ILE A 195 -19.38 -17.67 -12.66
N VAL A 196 -18.30 -17.45 -11.92
CA VAL A 196 -17.79 -16.10 -11.65
C VAL A 196 -16.88 -15.71 -12.80
N VAL A 197 -17.27 -14.69 -13.57
CA VAL A 197 -16.55 -14.27 -14.78
C VAL A 197 -15.48 -13.24 -14.46
N ASN A 198 -15.73 -12.38 -13.48
CA ASN A 198 -14.82 -11.31 -13.07
C ASN A 198 -14.98 -11.00 -11.59
N GLN A 199 -13.88 -10.65 -10.92
CA GLN A 199 -13.87 -10.14 -9.55
C GLN A 199 -12.93 -8.94 -9.45
N ARG A 200 -13.42 -7.87 -8.83
CA ARG A 200 -12.64 -6.66 -8.51
C ARG A 200 -13.05 -6.14 -7.14
N VAL A 201 -12.28 -5.22 -6.58
CA VAL A 201 -12.75 -4.42 -5.43
C VAL A 201 -13.12 -3.03 -5.90
N GLU A 202 -14.19 -2.46 -5.36
CA GLU A 202 -14.62 -1.08 -5.60
C GLU A 202 -14.91 -0.41 -4.25
N SER A 203 -14.47 0.83 -4.11
CA SER A 203 -14.83 1.67 -2.99
C SER A 203 -14.72 3.14 -3.35
N ALA A 204 -15.22 4.00 -2.47
CA ALA A 204 -15.13 5.43 -2.60
C ALA A 204 -14.81 6.07 -1.24
N VAL A 205 -14.10 7.20 -1.29
CA VAL A 205 -13.72 7.96 -0.10
C VAL A 205 -13.88 9.45 -0.35
N ASP A 206 -14.53 10.14 0.59
CA ASP A 206 -14.58 11.59 0.64
C ASP A 206 -13.49 12.12 1.57
N PHE A 207 -12.59 12.92 1.02
CA PHE A 207 -11.61 13.67 1.78
C PHE A 207 -12.05 15.11 1.97
N TYR A 208 -11.71 15.65 3.14
CA TYR A 208 -11.85 17.06 3.46
C TYR A 208 -10.45 17.57 3.79
N MET A 209 -10.02 18.64 3.14
CA MET A 209 -8.68 19.17 3.34
C MET A 209 -8.62 20.69 3.20
N SER A 210 -7.59 21.31 3.77
CA SER A 210 -7.30 22.72 3.54
C SER A 210 -6.87 22.95 2.08
N ARG A 211 -7.14 24.16 1.58
CA ARG A 211 -6.76 24.56 0.23
C ARG A 211 -5.25 24.55 0.00
N ALA A 212 -4.47 24.84 1.05
CA ALA A 212 -3.02 24.80 1.00
C ALA A 212 -2.55 23.35 0.82
N PHE A 213 -3.03 22.43 1.66
CA PHE A 213 -2.71 21.01 1.55
C PHE A 213 -3.11 20.42 0.20
N PHE A 214 -4.30 20.76 -0.31
CA PHE A 214 -4.75 20.32 -1.63
C PHE A 214 -3.72 20.69 -2.72
N ARG A 215 -3.29 21.96 -2.76
CA ARG A 215 -2.40 22.47 -3.81
C ARG A 215 -0.97 21.96 -3.69
N GLU A 216 -0.46 21.86 -2.47
CA GLU A 216 0.95 21.57 -2.22
C GLU A 216 1.25 20.08 -2.17
N GLN A 217 0.30 19.27 -1.68
CA GLN A 217 0.53 17.85 -1.39
C GLN A 217 -0.36 16.93 -2.22
N PHE A 218 -1.66 17.28 -2.37
CA PHE A 218 -2.64 16.37 -2.96
C PHE A 218 -2.75 16.46 -4.49
N ASP A 219 -2.68 17.66 -5.07
CA ASP A 219 -2.73 17.89 -6.53
C ASP A 219 -1.58 17.20 -7.28
N PRO A 220 -0.32 17.18 -6.78
CA PRO A 220 0.74 16.36 -7.37
C PRO A 220 0.39 14.86 -7.40
N PHE A 221 -0.23 14.35 -6.34
CA PHE A 221 -0.72 12.96 -6.29
C PHE A 221 -1.80 12.73 -7.35
N LEU A 222 -2.82 13.59 -7.44
CA LEU A 222 -3.92 13.42 -8.41
C LEU A 222 -3.39 13.33 -9.84
N LYS A 223 -2.43 14.20 -10.20
CA LYS A 223 -1.78 14.16 -11.52
C LYS A 223 -1.08 12.84 -11.78
N ALA A 224 -0.38 12.28 -10.78
CA ALA A 224 0.29 10.99 -10.91
C ALA A 224 -0.69 9.80 -10.96
N ALA A 225 -1.79 9.88 -10.20
CA ALA A 225 -2.78 8.82 -10.06
C ALA A 225 -3.60 8.55 -11.34
N VAL A 226 -3.60 9.49 -12.29
CA VAL A 226 -4.20 9.29 -13.62
C VAL A 226 -3.51 8.14 -14.38
N GLU A 227 -2.19 8.02 -14.24
CA GLU A 227 -1.40 7.05 -15.02
C GLU A 227 -0.96 5.85 -14.19
N ARG A 228 -0.95 5.97 -12.86
CA ARG A 228 -0.31 5.00 -11.98
C ARG A 228 -1.22 4.57 -10.83
N PRO A 229 -1.30 3.26 -10.55
CA PRO A 229 -1.92 2.79 -9.33
C PRO A 229 -1.11 3.21 -8.10
N PHE A 230 -1.72 3.12 -6.94
CA PHE A 230 -1.14 3.51 -5.67
C PHE A 230 -1.64 2.61 -4.54
N PHE A 231 -0.92 2.63 -3.41
CA PHE A 231 -1.38 2.00 -2.18
C PHE A 231 -2.29 2.95 -1.42
N PHE A 232 -3.41 2.44 -0.91
CA PHE A 232 -4.31 3.20 -0.06
C PHE A 232 -4.62 2.42 1.21
N ALA A 233 -4.42 3.07 2.36
CA ALA A 233 -4.84 2.55 3.66
C ALA A 233 -5.58 3.67 4.41
N TRP A 234 -6.83 3.41 4.81
CA TRP A 234 -7.69 4.44 5.38
C TRP A 234 -7.40 4.75 6.85
N ALA A 235 -6.88 3.78 7.60
CA ALA A 235 -6.49 3.92 9.01
C ALA A 235 -5.42 2.87 9.36
N PRO A 236 -4.18 3.02 8.86
CA PRO A 236 -3.16 1.97 8.90
C PRO A 236 -2.75 1.54 10.32
N THR A 237 -2.87 2.40 11.33
CA THR A 237 -2.57 2.01 12.73
C THR A 237 -3.65 1.08 13.32
N SER A 238 -4.92 1.38 13.06
CA SER A 238 -6.04 0.62 13.64
C SER A 238 -6.41 -0.59 12.78
N TYR A 239 -6.23 -0.47 11.47
CA TYR A 239 -6.60 -1.46 10.46
C TYR A 239 -5.44 -1.67 9.46
N PRO A 240 -4.28 -2.18 9.93
CA PRO A 240 -3.09 -2.34 9.09
C PRO A 240 -3.30 -3.29 7.91
N ARG A 241 -4.32 -4.16 7.99
CA ARG A 241 -4.68 -5.16 6.97
C ARG A 241 -5.68 -4.64 5.94
N GLU A 242 -6.16 -3.42 6.10
CA GLU A 242 -7.15 -2.81 5.20
C GLU A 242 -6.48 -1.88 4.19
N THR A 243 -5.42 -2.42 3.58
CA THR A 243 -4.64 -1.78 2.52
C THR A 243 -5.08 -2.32 1.17
N GLY A 244 -5.16 -1.44 0.17
CA GLY A 244 -5.41 -1.82 -1.21
C GLY A 244 -4.33 -1.29 -2.15
N PHE A 245 -4.08 -2.02 -3.23
CA PHE A 245 -3.38 -1.53 -4.40
C PHE A 245 -4.44 -1.20 -5.45
N VAL A 246 -4.63 0.09 -5.69
CA VAL A 246 -5.84 0.64 -6.33
C VAL A 246 -5.50 1.66 -7.40
N TRP A 247 -6.46 1.96 -8.26
CA TRP A 247 -6.40 3.03 -9.25
C TRP A 247 -7.77 3.72 -9.34
N LEU A 248 -7.75 4.99 -9.77
CA LEU A 248 -8.96 5.81 -9.84
C LEU A 248 -9.91 5.30 -10.92
N THR A 249 -11.22 5.36 -10.64
CA THR A 249 -12.30 5.07 -11.59
C THR A 249 -13.12 6.30 -11.96
N ASN A 250 -12.88 7.42 -11.27
CA ASN A 250 -13.45 8.72 -11.59
C ASN A 250 -12.34 9.74 -11.87
N ASP A 251 -12.75 10.95 -12.25
CA ASP A 251 -11.88 12.14 -12.32
C ASP A 251 -12.20 13.04 -11.11
N PRO A 252 -11.47 12.92 -9.99
CA PRO A 252 -11.78 13.66 -8.77
C PRO A 252 -11.64 15.16 -8.98
N GLN A 253 -12.69 15.91 -8.63
CA GLN A 253 -12.68 17.37 -8.69
C GLN A 253 -12.91 17.99 -7.30
N PRO A 254 -12.05 18.92 -6.85
CA PRO A 254 -12.21 19.56 -5.57
C PRO A 254 -13.43 20.49 -5.58
N ILE A 255 -14.26 20.38 -4.56
CA ILE A 255 -15.41 21.26 -4.32
C ILE A 255 -15.14 22.06 -3.05
N TYR A 256 -14.98 23.37 -3.20
CA TYR A 256 -14.81 24.27 -2.06
C TYR A 256 -16.14 24.45 -1.31
N SER A 257 -16.15 24.09 -0.03
CA SER A 257 -17.29 24.30 0.84
C SER A 257 -17.16 25.61 1.61
N PHE A 258 -18.01 26.60 1.33
CA PHE A 258 -17.99 27.90 2.02
C PHE A 258 -18.25 27.79 3.52
N GLY A 259 -19.05 26.82 3.96
CA GLY A 259 -19.40 26.62 5.37
C GLY A 259 -18.24 26.06 6.20
N SER A 260 -17.52 25.07 5.66
CA SER A 260 -16.38 24.45 6.35
C SER A 260 -15.04 25.11 6.02
N ARG A 261 -14.98 25.91 4.95
CA ARG A 261 -13.74 26.47 4.35
C ARG A 261 -12.72 25.41 3.93
N LEU A 262 -13.18 24.19 3.66
CA LEU A 262 -12.38 23.06 3.21
C LEU A 262 -12.70 22.71 1.75
N GLU A 263 -11.71 22.13 1.08
CA GLU A 263 -11.90 21.42 -0.18
C GLU A 263 -12.42 20.02 0.13
N ARG A 264 -13.59 19.66 -0.42
CA ARG A 264 -14.09 18.29 -0.44
C ARG A 264 -13.67 17.62 -1.75
N LEU A 265 -13.13 16.42 -1.66
CA LEU A 265 -12.78 15.62 -2.83
C LEU A 265 -13.37 14.22 -2.70
N HIS A 266 -14.10 13.78 -3.72
CA HIS A 266 -14.64 12.43 -3.80
C HIS A 266 -13.76 11.59 -4.72
N LEU A 267 -13.11 10.57 -4.15
CA LEU A 267 -12.36 9.57 -4.91
C LEU A 267 -13.18 8.30 -5.05
N GLU A 268 -13.34 7.82 -6.28
CA GLU A 268 -13.78 6.46 -6.56
C GLU A 268 -12.58 5.67 -7.08
N TYR A 269 -12.42 4.45 -6.57
CA TYR A 269 -11.31 3.61 -6.97
C TYR A 269 -11.70 2.15 -7.06
N THR A 270 -10.97 1.45 -7.89
CA THR A 270 -11.02 0.00 -7.99
C THR A 270 -9.63 -0.59 -7.78
N GLY A 271 -9.55 -1.88 -7.50
CA GLY A 271 -8.28 -2.51 -7.15
C GLY A 271 -8.29 -4.01 -7.38
N ILE A 272 -7.14 -4.62 -7.06
CA ILE A 272 -6.99 -6.07 -7.17
C ILE A 272 -7.75 -6.81 -6.07
N VAL A 273 -8.30 -7.98 -6.44
CA VAL A 273 -8.75 -9.01 -5.48
C VAL A 273 -7.56 -9.93 -5.22
N SER A 274 -7.36 -10.31 -3.97
CA SER A 274 -6.22 -11.08 -3.47
C SER A 274 -6.66 -12.37 -2.82
#